data_AF-A0A2H0CBZ1-F1
#
_entry.id   AF-A0A2H0CBZ1-F1
#
_cell.length_a   1.000
_cell.length_b   1.000
_cell.length_c   1.000
_cell.angle_alpha   90.00
_cell.angle_beta   90.00
_cell.angle_gamma   90.00
#
_symmetry.space_group_name_H-M   'P 1'
#
loop_
_entity.id
_entity.type
_entity.pdbx_description
1 polymer ?
#
loop_
_entity_poly.entity_id
_entity_poly.type
_entity_poly.pdbx_seq_one_letter_code
_entity_poly.pdbx_strand_id
1 'polypeptide(L)' 'MSVEDENGVVTTFIVREIQTYSKDEDVPEVFNSSDGKVHLNLITCTGVWNKEDNAFSERLVVFTDKE' A
#
# COMPACT_ATOMS: atom_id res chain seq x y z
N MET A 1 -1.51 -0.15 11.83
CA MET A 1 -0.66 -1.21 11.24
C MET A 1 0.68 -1.20 11.98
N SER A 2 1.34 -2.34 12.17
CA SER A 2 2.63 -2.40 12.87
C SER A 2 3.61 -3.32 12.17
N VAL A 3 4.89 -2.98 12.25
CA VAL A 3 6.01 -3.83 11.81
C VAL A 3 6.98 -3.99 12.98
N GLU A 4 7.57 -5.17 13.08
CA GLU A 4 8.62 -5.49 14.05
C GLU A 4 9.90 -5.78 13.29
N ASP A 5 11.02 -5.17 13.70
CA ASP A 5 12.32 -5.40 13.11
C ASP A 5 13.08 -6.56 13.78
N GLU A 6 14.28 -6.87 13.30
CA GLU A 6 15.13 -7.94 13.85
C GLU A 6 15.59 -7.72 15.30
N ASN A 7 15.52 -6.49 15.79
CA ASN A 7 15.87 -6.11 17.16
C ASN A 7 14.67 -6.11 18.10
N GLY A 8 13.47 -6.48 17.61
CA GLY A 8 12.22 -6.47 18.36
C GLY A 8 11.60 -5.08 18.51
N VAL A 9 12.05 -4.08 17.73
CA VAL A 9 11.47 -2.74 17.77
C VAL A 9 10.19 -2.72 16.95
N VAL A 10 9.08 -2.37 17.60
CA VAL A 10 7.77 -2.22 16.95
C VAL A 10 7.58 -0.77 16.50
N THR A 11 7.33 -0.58 15.20
CA THR A 11 6.92 0.71 14.63
C THR A 11 5.44 0.67 14.28
N THR A 12 4.66 1.61 14.80
CA THR A 12 3.23 1.78 14.53
C THR A 12 3.01 2.81 13.43
N PHE A 13 2.08 2.49 12.52
CA PHE A 13 1.62 3.36 11.46
C PHE A 13 0.10 3.54 11.52
N ILE A 14 -0.33 4.78 11.34
CA ILE A 14 -1.74 5.19 11.35
C ILE A 14 -2.27 5.24 9.92
N VAL A 15 -3.42 4.61 9.68
CA VAL A 15 -4.09 4.64 8.38
C VAL A 15 -4.63 6.04 8.13
N ARG A 16 -4.23 6.66 7.02
CA ARG A 16 -4.79 7.95 6.59
C ARG A 16 -5.82 7.80 5.47
N GLU A 17 -5.66 6.78 4.63
CA GLU A 17 -6.46 6.63 3.42
C GLU A 17 -6.43 5.20 2.88
N ILE A 18 -7.51 4.81 2.22
CA ILE A 18 -7.63 3.53 1.51
C ILE A 18 -8.23 3.83 0.13
N GLN A 19 -7.54 3.44 -0.93
CA GLN A 19 -7.99 3.62 -2.31
C GLN A 19 -7.84 2.34 -3.13
N THR A 20 -8.68 2.21 -4.16
CA THR A 20 -8.61 1.14 -5.15
C THR A 20 -8.23 1.74 -6.49
N TYR A 21 -7.28 1.12 -7.18
CA TYR A 21 -6.83 1.52 -8.50
C TYR A 21 -6.89 0.35 -9.47
N SER A 22 -6.95 0.65 -10.77
CA SER A 22 -6.79 -0.40 -11.78
C SER A 22 -5.39 -1.01 -11.69
N LYS A 23 -5.24 -2.30 -12.05
CA LYS A 23 -3.96 -3.02 -11.91
C LYS A 23 -2.76 -2.33 -12.61
N ASP A 24 -3.02 -1.66 -13.74
CA ASP A 24 -2.01 -1.00 -14.58
C ASP A 24 -2.01 0.53 -14.42
N GLU A 25 -2.79 1.08 -13.48
CA GLU A 25 -2.85 2.52 -13.27
C GLU A 25 -1.53 3.04 -12.69
N ASP A 26 -0.99 4.11 -13.27
CA ASP A 26 0.19 4.78 -12.73
C ASP A 26 -0.23 5.70 -11.59
N VAL A 27 0.29 5.42 -10.38
CA VAL A 27 -0.09 6.12 -9.15
C VAL A 27 1.19 6.53 -8.41
N PRO A 28 1.84 7.63 -8.83
CA PRO A 28 3.15 8.02 -8.31
C PRO A 28 3.17 8.26 -6.80
N GLU A 29 2.05 8.69 -6.21
CA GLU A 29 1.90 8.93 -4.77
C GLU A 29 2.05 7.67 -3.90
N VAL A 30 1.92 6.47 -4.50
CA VAL A 30 2.17 5.21 -3.79
C VAL A 30 3.66 5.02 -3.51
N PHE A 31 4.53 5.55 -4.38
CA PHE A 31 5.97 5.29 -4.37
C PHE A 31 6.82 6.51 -4.03
N ASN A 32 6.37 7.70 -4.44
CA ASN A 32 7.09 8.94 -4.20
C ASN A 32 6.68 9.53 -2.85
N SER A 33 7.67 9.80 -1.99
CA SER A 33 7.50 10.61 -0.79
C SER A 33 8.22 11.95 -0.98
N SER A 34 7.50 13.05 -0.81
CA SER A 34 8.00 14.42 -0.94
C SER A 34 7.67 15.31 0.25
N ASP A 35 6.95 14.79 1.25
CA ASP A 35 6.47 15.51 2.42
C ASP A 35 7.40 15.39 3.64
N GLY A 36 8.50 14.62 3.52
CA GLY A 36 9.47 14.40 4.58
C GLY A 36 8.99 13.45 5.69
N LYS A 37 7.87 12.75 5.50
CA LYS A 37 7.36 11.77 6.46
C LYS A 37 7.80 10.36 6.10
N VAL A 38 7.72 9.48 7.11
CA VAL A 38 7.91 8.04 6.93
C VAL A 38 6.55 7.41 6.70
N HIS A 39 6.41 6.71 5.56
CA HIS A 39 5.19 6.01 5.20
C HIS A 39 5.41 4.49 5.13
N LEU A 40 4.31 3.76 5.28
CA LEU A 40 4.25 2.34 4.94
C LEU A 40 2.96 2.07 4.16
N ASN A 41 3.06 2.07 2.84
CA ASN A 41 1.92 1.79 1.97
C ASN A 41 1.79 0.28 1.74
N LEU A 42 0.61 -0.28 2.01
CA LEU A 42 0.32 -1.70 1.72
C LEU A 42 -0.45 -1.79 0.40
N ILE A 43 0.08 -2.55 -0.56
CA ILE A 43 -0.55 -2.82 -1.85
C ILE A 43 -0.96 -4.30 -1.89
N THR A 44 -2.24 -4.56 -2.16
CA THR A 44 -2.77 -5.93 -2.30
C THR A 44 -3.66 -6.05 -3.52
N CYS A 45 -3.83 -7.27 -4.03
CA CYS A 45 -4.73 -7.57 -5.13
C CYS A 45 -6.20 -7.53 -4.68
N THR A 46 -7.08 -6.99 -5.51
CA THR A 46 -8.53 -6.99 -5.27
C THR A 46 -9.31 -7.00 -6.59
N GLY A 47 -10.63 -7.10 -6.53
CA GLY A 47 -11.49 -7.10 -7.72
C GLY A 47 -11.57 -8.48 -8.39
N VAL A 48 -11.78 -8.50 -9.71
CA VAL A 48 -12.10 -9.72 -10.46
C VAL A 48 -10.81 -10.41 -10.91
N TRP A 49 -10.74 -11.73 -10.71
CA TRP A 49 -9.68 -12.55 -11.28
C TRP A 49 -9.85 -12.71 -12.79
N ASN A 50 -8.90 -12.19 -13.58
CA ASN A 50 -8.79 -12.45 -15.00
C ASN A 50 -7.89 -13.67 -15.25
N LYS A 51 -8.46 -14.74 -15.82
CA LYS A 51 -7.73 -15.97 -16.16
C LYS A 51 -6.77 -15.81 -17.33
N GLU A 52 -7.08 -14.92 -18.28
CA GLU A 52 -6.22 -14.69 -19.44
C GLU A 52 -4.93 -14.00 -19.02
N ASP A 53 -5.04 -13.02 -18.12
CA ASP A 53 -3.91 -12.24 -17.61
C ASP A 53 -3.24 -12.85 -16.36
N ASN A 54 -3.85 -13.88 -15.76
CA ASN A 54 -3.48 -14.43 -14.45
C ASN A 54 -3.29 -13.35 -13.38
N ALA A 55 -4.20 -12.37 -13.36
CA ALA A 55 -4.12 -11.21 -12.49
C ALA A 55 -5.51 -10.79 -12.00
N PHE A 56 -5.54 -10.07 -10.89
CA PHE A 56 -6.72 -9.36 -10.43
C PHE A 56 -6.85 -8.02 -11.16
N SER A 57 -8.08 -7.57 -11.43
CA SER A 57 -8.36 -6.34 -12.19
C SER A 57 -7.89 -5.06 -11.49
N GLU A 58 -7.79 -5.09 -10.17
CA GLU A 58 -7.55 -3.93 -9.32
C GLU A 58 -6.52 -4.24 -8.23
N ARG A 59 -6.02 -3.17 -7.63
CA ARG A 59 -5.24 -3.22 -6.39
C ARG A 59 -5.86 -2.31 -5.34
N LEU A 60 -5.87 -2.76 -4.10
CA LEU A 60 -6.20 -1.96 -2.94
C LEU A 60 -4.89 -1.42 -2.34
N VAL A 61 -4.82 -0.11 -2.14
CA VAL A 61 -3.71 0.56 -1.49
C VAL A 61 -4.18 1.14 -0.17
N VAL A 62 -3.50 0.77 0.91
CA VAL A 62 -3.68 1.36 2.24
C VAL A 62 -2.51 2.29 2.51
N PHE A 63 -2.78 3.59 2.59
CA PHE A 63 -1.77 4.60 2.89
C PHE A 63 -1.66 4.79 4.40
N THR A 64 -0.44 4.72 4.93
CA THR A 64 -0.18 4.90 6.36
C THR A 64 1.04 5.77 6.62
N ASP A 65 0.96 6.56 7.69
CA ASP A 65 2.03 7.42 8.17
C ASP A 65 2.52 6.91 9.53
N LYS A 66 3.83 7.03 9.79
CA LYS A 66 4.38 6.76 11.12
C LYS A 66 3.77 7.74 12.15
N GLU A 67 3.44 7.22 13.33
CA GLU A 67 2.95 8.02 14.48
C GLU A 67 3.91 9.17 14.87
#